data_AF-A0A7S8IN55-F1
#
_entry.id   AF-A0A7S8IN55-F1
#
_cell.length_a   1.000
_cell.length_b   1.000
_cell.length_c   1.000
_cell.angle_alpha   90.00
_cell.angle_beta   90.00
_cell.angle_gamma   90.00
#
_symmetry.space_group_name_H-M   'P 1'
#
loop_
_entity.id
_entity.type
_entity.pdbx_description
1 polymer ?
#
loop_
_entity_poly.entity_id
_entity_poly.type
_entity_poly.pdbx_seq_one_letter_code
_entity_poly.pdbx_strand_id
1 'polypeptide(L)' 'MSDQDILIRNAIGQLLSEKTGAAVISMKESIAELLSRTSAALMDDSLLDLLLEMAEVRGIMVALDV' A
#
# COMPACT_ATOMS: atom_id res chain seq x y z
N MET A 1 -6.67 16.04 -7.30
CA MET A 1 -6.69 14.58 -7.08
C MET A 1 -6.93 13.95 -8.42
N SER A 2 -5.94 13.22 -8.95
CA SER A 2 -6.03 12.55 -10.25
C SER A 2 -6.84 11.26 -10.13
N ASP A 3 -7.43 10.77 -11.22
CA ASP A 3 -8.05 9.43 -11.27
C ASP A 3 -7.04 8.34 -10.87
N GLN A 4 -5.76 8.55 -11.17
CA GLN A 4 -4.68 7.65 -10.75
C GLN A 4 -4.49 7.64 -9.23
N ASP A 5 -4.58 8.79 -8.55
CA ASP A 5 -4.50 8.86 -7.09
C ASP A 5 -5.63 8.08 -6.42
N ILE A 6 -6.84 8.15 -7.00
CA ILE A 6 -8.02 7.43 -6.52
C ILE A 6 -7.81 5.92 -6.68
N LEU A 7 -7.29 5.48 -7.83
CA LEU A 7 -7.00 4.07 -8.08
C LEU A 7 -5.97 3.50 -7.09
N ILE A 8 -4.89 4.23 -6.81
CA ILE A 8 -3.86 3.79 -5.86
C ILE A 8 -4.44 3.69 -4.44
N ARG A 9 -5.15 4.73 -3.99
CA ARG A 9 -5.77 4.75 -2.65
C ARG A 9 -6.76 3.61 -2.48
N ASN A 10 -7.54 3.30 -3.52
CA ASN A 10 -8.44 2.14 -3.51
C ASN A 10 -7.68 0.82 -3.45
N ALA A 11 -6.60 0.66 -4.22
CA ALA A 11 -5.77 -0.54 -4.19
C ALA A 11 -5.10 -0.76 -2.83
N ILE A 12 -4.55 0.29 -2.21
CA ILE A 12 -3.98 0.24 -0.85
C ILE A 12 -5.05 -0.08 0.17
N GLY A 13 -6.19 0.61 0.11
CA GLY A 13 -7.33 0.34 0.99
C GLY A 13 -7.76 -1.11 0.91
N GLN A 14 -7.84 -1.67 -0.29
CA GLN A 14 -8.18 -3.06 -0.52
C GLN A 14 -7.10 -4.01 0.03
N LEU A 15 -5.81 -3.76 -0.24
CA LEU A 15 -4.71 -4.57 0.29
C LEU A 15 -4.72 -4.62 1.83
N LEU A 16 -4.87 -3.46 2.48
CA LEU A 16 -4.94 -3.38 3.94
C LEU A 16 -6.21 -4.05 4.49
N SER A 17 -7.32 -3.98 3.77
CA SER A 17 -8.55 -4.71 4.12
C SER A 17 -8.42 -6.23 3.95
N GLU A 18 -7.69 -6.71 2.95
CA GLU A 18 -7.41 -8.14 2.77
C GLU A 18 -6.46 -8.68 3.84
N LYS A 19 -5.56 -7.81 4.35
CA LYS A 19 -4.67 -8.11 5.48
C LYS A 19 -5.30 -7.75 6.84
N THR A 20 -6.62 -7.55 6.92
CA THR A 20 -7.31 -7.24 8.19
C THR A 20 -7.03 -8.32 9.22
N GLY A 21 -6.47 -7.91 10.37
CA GLY A 21 -6.05 -8.80 11.45
C GLY A 21 -4.56 -9.13 11.47
N ALA A 22 -3.80 -8.76 10.42
CA ALA A 22 -2.35 -8.76 10.47
C ALA A 22 -1.86 -7.47 11.15
N ALA A 23 -1.16 -7.60 12.29
CA ALA A 23 -0.54 -6.46 12.96
C ALA A 23 0.65 -5.91 12.17
N VAL A 24 1.26 -6.73 11.29
CA VAL A 24 2.44 -6.39 10.50
C VAL A 24 2.29 -6.92 9.08
N ILE A 25 2.63 -6.12 8.07
CA ILE A 25 2.71 -6.51 6.65
C ILE A 25 4.10 -6.21 6.09
N SER A 26 4.57 -7.00 5.13
CA SER A 26 5.86 -6.77 4.48
C SER A 26 5.78 -5.63 3.46
N MET A 27 6.73 -4.68 3.51
CA MET A 27 6.84 -3.60 2.54
C MET A 27 7.01 -4.15 1.11
N LYS A 28 7.94 -5.08 0.93
CA LYS A 28 8.30 -5.66 -0.37
C LYS A 28 7.13 -6.40 -1.02
N GLU A 29 6.42 -7.21 -0.23
CA GLU A 29 5.22 -7.93 -0.70
C GLU A 29 4.11 -6.95 -1.07
N SER A 30 3.87 -5.95 -0.21
CA SER A 30 2.80 -4.97 -0.42
C SER A 30 3.04 -4.12 -1.68
N ILE A 31 4.27 -3.66 -1.90
CA ILE A 31 4.62 -2.90 -3.12
C ILE A 31 4.46 -3.78 -4.36
N ALA A 32 4.99 -5.01 -4.35
CA ALA A 32 4.88 -5.91 -5.50
C ALA A 32 3.41 -6.17 -5.87
N GLU A 33 2.56 -6.36 -4.88
CA GLU A 33 1.12 -6.56 -5.08
C GLU A 33 0.42 -5.30 -5.58
N LEU A 34 0.74 -4.13 -5.03
CA LEU A 34 0.18 -2.85 -5.49
C LEU A 34 0.57 -2.53 -6.93
N LEU A 35 1.82 -2.78 -7.31
CA LEU A 35 2.30 -2.66 -8.70
C LEU A 35 1.56 -3.60 -9.63
N SER A 36 1.34 -4.85 -9.21
CA SER A 36 0.56 -5.83 -9.98
C SER A 36 -0.90 -5.41 -10.17
N ARG A 37 -1.50 -4.74 -9.18
CA ARG A 37 -2.93 -4.33 -9.22
C ARG A 37 -3.17 -3.04 -9.99
N THR A 38 -2.26 -2.08 -9.87
CA THR A 38 -2.44 -0.75 -10.47
C THR A 38 -1.78 -0.60 -11.84
N SER A 39 -0.92 -1.56 -12.26
CA SER A 39 -0.09 -1.47 -13.48
C SER A 39 0.67 -0.14 -13.58
N ALA A 40 0.83 0.55 -12.45
CA ALA A 40 1.29 1.93 -12.41
C ALA A 40 2.78 1.93 -12.09
N ALA A 41 3.57 2.47 -13.02
CA ALA A 41 4.98 2.77 -12.81
C ALA A 41 5.14 4.05 -11.96
N LEU A 42 4.50 4.09 -10.80
CA LEU A 42 4.68 5.21 -9.88
C LEU A 42 6.03 5.08 -9.20
N MET A 43 6.71 6.22 -9.06
CA MET A 43 7.92 6.33 -8.25
C MET A 43 7.62 5.76 -6.86
N ASP A 44 8.39 4.76 -6.46
CA ASP A 44 8.18 3.96 -5.26
C ASP A 44 7.97 4.81 -4.00
N ASP A 45 8.60 5.98 -3.90
CA ASP A 45 8.54 6.85 -2.72
C ASP A 45 7.12 7.35 -2.40
N SER A 46 6.37 7.86 -3.41
CA SER A 46 5.01 8.37 -3.16
C SER A 46 4.00 7.26 -2.89
N LEU A 47 4.23 6.07 -3.45
CA LEU A 47 3.42 4.88 -3.17
C LEU A 47 3.68 4.37 -1.76
N LEU A 48 4.93 4.35 -1.35
CA LEU A 48 5.37 3.96 -0.01
C LEU A 48 4.79 4.89 1.06
N ASP A 49 4.94 6.20 0.90
CA ASP A 49 4.42 7.19 1.84
C ASP A 49 2.91 7.00 2.04
N LEU A 50 2.16 6.82 0.95
CA LEU A 50 0.72 6.62 1.02
C LEU A 50 0.34 5.26 1.66
N LEU A 51 1.10 4.20 1.39
CA LEU A 51 0.91 2.91 2.05
C LEU A 51 1.12 3.03 3.56
N LEU A 52 2.20 3.69 3.99
CA LEU A 52 2.52 3.93 5.40
C LEU A 52 1.43 4.75 6.09
N GLU A 53 1.01 5.87 5.49
CA GLU A 53 -0.08 6.71 6.02
C GLU A 53 -1.37 5.89 6.20
N MET A 54 -1.78 5.12 5.18
CA MET A 54 -3.03 4.37 5.23
C MET A 54 -2.96 3.15 6.16
N ALA A 55 -1.78 2.55 6.34
CA ALA A 55 -1.54 1.46 7.27
C ALA A 55 -1.55 1.96 8.72
N GLU A 56 -0.91 3.10 9.00
CA GLU A 56 -0.89 3.73 10.33
C GLU A 56 -2.30 4.04 10.83
N VAL A 57 -3.15 4.62 9.99
CA VAL A 57 -4.57 4.90 10.32
C VAL A 57 -5.34 3.63 10.70
N ARG A 58 -4.90 2.45 10.22
CA ARG A 58 -5.50 1.15 10.50
C ARG A 58 -4.79 0.38 11.62
N GLY A 59 -3.75 0.94 12.22
CA GLY A 59 -2.94 0.28 13.24
C GLY A 59 -2.12 -0.90 12.71
N ILE A 60 -1.81 -0.92 11.41
CA ILE A 60 -1.01 -1.95 10.75
C ILE A 60 0.42 -1.41 10.61
N MET A 61 1.40 -2.17 11.10
CA MET A 61 2.81 -1.84 10.92
C MET A 61 3.33 -2.38 9.59
N VAL A 62 4.07 -1.56 8.84
CA VAL A 62 4.76 -2.03 7.62
C VAL A 62 6.20 -2.35 7.99
N ALA A 63 6.61 -3.60 7.81
CA ALA A 63 7.97 -4.05 8.06
C ALA A 63 8.88 -3.69 6.87
N LEU A 64 10.02 -3.08 7.17
CA LEU A 64 11.09 -2.80 6.21
C LEU A 64 11.91 -4.07 5.96
N ASP A 65 11.41 -4.93 5.08
CA ASP A 65 12.11 -6.15 4.66
C ASP A 65 12.97 -5.84 3.42
N VAL A 66 14.30 -5.87 3.59
CA VAL A 66 15.30 -5.69 2.51
C VAL A 66 15.50 -6.97 1.70
#